data_AF-A0A2A5DEK5-F1
#
_entry.id   AF-A0A2A5DEK5-F1
#
_cell.length_a   1.000
_cell.length_b   1.000
_cell.length_c   1.000
_cell.angle_alpha   90.00
_cell.angle_beta   90.00
_cell.angle_gamma   90.00
#
_symmetry.space_group_name_H-M   'P 1'
#
loop_
_entity.id
_entity.type
_entity.pdbx_description
1 polymer ?
#
loop_
_entity_poly.entity_id
_entity_poly.type
_entity_poly.pdbx_seq_one_letter_code
_entity_poly.pdbx_strand_id
1 'polypeptide(L)'
;MKSLNLSGLRRGFTLMEMMIVIMIIGILSTFLVQSAPSWIDKANMTGSEQNMKRIYATLLDYQLNKGSFPRDQGQKFFLKPWKDGMVEKVKQQASMYFSPSEPFGDILYDNEMEEGDMTIVEWLNDWDAIGPGYTSYAGFTTGGDRAMRGQMRKNPGSTAIVSDSHMIHRTALIYMTADGAIHRYQRSDIEDETGISFEDGDDLFVGPGCEVELLQTVSND
;
A
#
# COMPACT_ATOMS: atom_id res chain seq x y z
N MET A 1 71.46 16.74 -13.79
CA MET A 1 70.11 16.42 -13.23
C MET A 1 69.05 17.12 -14.08
N LYS A 2 67.96 16.40 -14.39
CA LYS A 2 66.68 16.86 -15.02
C LYS A 2 66.74 17.20 -16.52
N SER A 3 65.73 16.89 -17.33
CA SER A 3 64.47 16.15 -17.14
C SER A 3 63.91 15.79 -18.52
N LEU A 4 63.55 14.53 -18.76
CA LEU A 4 62.86 14.10 -19.97
C LEU A 4 61.36 14.43 -19.84
N ASN A 5 60.88 15.39 -20.63
CA ASN A 5 59.45 15.69 -20.76
C ASN A 5 58.80 14.67 -21.70
N LEU A 6 58.11 13.69 -21.13
CA LEU A 6 57.15 12.84 -21.86
C LEU A 6 55.85 13.63 -22.01
N SER A 7 55.66 14.26 -23.17
CA SER A 7 54.36 14.76 -23.60
C SER A 7 53.42 13.57 -23.79
N GLY A 8 52.59 13.29 -22.78
CA GLY A 8 51.50 12.34 -22.92
C GLY A 8 50.58 12.77 -24.06
N LEU A 9 50.50 11.97 -25.13
CA LEU A 9 49.52 12.19 -26.19
C LEU A 9 48.13 12.22 -25.55
N ARG A 10 47.45 13.37 -25.62
CA ARG A 10 46.02 13.45 -25.32
C ARG A 10 45.28 12.63 -26.37
N ARG A 11 44.99 11.36 -26.07
CA ARG A 11 44.02 10.55 -26.81
C ARG A 11 42.66 11.21 -26.65
N GLY A 12 42.16 11.83 -27.71
CA GLY A 12 40.77 12.26 -27.82
C GLY A 12 39.86 11.05 -28.03
N PHE A 13 38.63 11.16 -27.56
CA PHE A 13 37.59 10.15 -27.75
C PHE A 13 37.23 10.02 -29.24
N THR A 14 37.08 8.79 -29.75
CA THR A 14 36.75 8.60 -31.18
C THR A 14 35.24 8.59 -31.42
N LEU A 15 34.79 9.05 -32.59
CA LEU A 15 33.37 9.01 -32.97
C LEU A 15 32.81 7.58 -32.94
N MET A 16 33.59 6.60 -33.39
CA MET A 16 33.18 5.20 -33.40
C MET A 16 32.92 4.66 -31.99
N GLU A 17 33.73 5.08 -31.02
CA GLU A 17 33.59 4.67 -29.63
C GLU A 17 32.28 5.21 -29.03
N MET A 18 31.89 6.45 -29.38
CA MET A 18 30.58 6.98 -28.98
C MET A 18 29.44 6.24 -29.69
N MET A 19 29.60 5.90 -30.97
CA MET A 19 28.59 5.14 -31.72
C MET A 19 28.34 3.75 -31.13
N ILE A 20 29.40 3.02 -30.76
CA ILE A 20 29.29 1.70 -30.14
C ILE A 20 28.61 1.82 -28.77
N VAL A 21 28.95 2.85 -27.98
CA VAL A 21 28.34 3.07 -26.66
C VAL A 21 26.84 3.34 -26.78
N ILE A 22 26.41 4.26 -27.64
CA ILE A 22 24.97 4.55 -27.81
C ILE A 22 24.21 3.35 -28.40
N MET A 23 24.84 2.55 -29.27
CA MET A 23 24.25 1.33 -29.81
C MET A 23 24.00 0.31 -28.70
N ILE A 24 25.01 0.05 -27.86
CA ILE A 24 24.89 -0.88 -26.74
C ILE A 24 23.83 -0.39 -25.74
N ILE A 25 23.83 0.90 -25.39
CA ILE A 25 22.81 1.50 -24.51
C ILE A 25 21.42 1.36 -25.16
N GLY A 26 21.28 1.60 -26.46
CA GLY A 26 20.01 1.45 -27.17
C GLY A 26 19.46 0.03 -27.13
N ILE A 27 20.31 -0.98 -27.35
CA ILE A 27 19.91 -2.39 -27.28
C ILE A 27 19.56 -2.81 -25.85
N LEU A 28 20.33 -2.38 -24.83
CA LEU A 28 20.04 -2.75 -23.44
C LEU A 28 18.79 -2.02 -22.89
N SER A 29 18.57 -0.77 -23.30
CA SER A 29 17.46 0.05 -22.81
C SER A 29 16.10 -0.56 -23.17
N THR A 30 15.96 -1.23 -24.31
CA THR A 30 14.67 -1.84 -24.72
C THR A 30 14.20 -2.94 -23.76
N PHE A 31 15.12 -3.77 -23.24
CA PHE A 31 14.78 -4.83 -22.29
C PHE A 31 14.40 -4.30 -20.90
N LEU A 32 15.01 -3.20 -20.47
CA LEU A 32 14.75 -2.60 -19.15
C LEU A 32 13.34 -1.98 -19.08
N VAL A 33 12.93 -1.27 -20.13
CA VAL A 33 11.63 -0.57 -20.18
C VAL A 33 10.45 -1.52 -19.98
N GLN A 34 10.49 -2.72 -20.56
CA GLN A 34 9.37 -3.66 -20.48
C GLN A 34 9.23 -4.34 -19.11
N SER A 35 10.34 -4.55 -18.39
CA SER A 35 10.33 -5.30 -17.13
C SER A 35 10.18 -4.41 -15.89
N ALA A 36 10.67 -3.17 -15.94
CA ALA A 36 10.68 -2.25 -14.80
C ALA A 36 9.32 -2.10 -14.07
N PRO A 37 8.17 -1.95 -14.76
CA PRO A 37 6.88 -1.78 -14.08
C PRO A 37 6.48 -2.97 -13.19
N SER A 38 6.80 -4.20 -13.59
CA SER A 38 6.49 -5.40 -12.79
C SER A 38 7.32 -5.47 -11.52
N TRP A 39 8.59 -5.07 -11.59
CA TRP A 39 9.47 -5.03 -10.42
C TRP A 39 9.04 -3.96 -9.41
N ILE A 40 8.62 -2.79 -9.90
CA ILE A 40 8.09 -1.71 -9.05
C ILE A 40 6.82 -2.17 -8.34
N ASP A 41 5.85 -2.75 -9.08
CA ASP A 41 4.61 -3.27 -8.49
C ASP A 41 4.89 -4.30 -7.38
N LYS A 42 5.82 -5.23 -7.62
CA LYS A 42 6.26 -6.21 -6.60
C LYS A 42 6.92 -5.56 -5.38
N ALA A 43 7.73 -4.54 -5.58
CA ALA A 43 8.36 -3.80 -4.49
C ALA A 43 7.32 -3.04 -3.67
N ASN A 44 6.36 -2.38 -4.32
CA ASN A 44 5.28 -1.66 -3.67
C ASN A 44 4.37 -2.59 -2.87
N MET A 45 3.97 -3.73 -3.44
CA MET A 45 3.24 -4.77 -2.71
C MET A 45 3.99 -5.21 -1.45
N THR A 46 5.30 -5.44 -1.57
CA THR A 46 6.13 -5.82 -0.42
C THR A 46 6.17 -4.72 0.65
N GLY A 47 6.14 -3.45 0.25
CA GLY A 47 6.03 -2.32 1.17
C GLY A 47 4.66 -2.26 1.87
N SER A 48 3.56 -2.49 1.14
CA SER A 48 2.22 -2.58 1.72
C SER A 48 2.10 -3.73 2.73
N GLU A 49 2.69 -4.89 2.45
CA GLU A 49 2.73 -5.99 3.42
C GLU A 49 3.50 -5.59 4.70
N GLN A 50 4.61 -4.84 4.57
CA GLN A 50 5.35 -4.36 5.74
C GLN A 50 4.55 -3.34 6.54
N ASN A 51 3.82 -2.47 5.86
CA ASN A 51 2.90 -1.52 6.47
C ASN A 51 1.81 -2.25 7.27
N MET A 52 1.14 -3.23 6.68
CA MET A 52 0.13 -4.04 7.37
C MET A 52 0.70 -4.80 8.57
N LYS A 53 1.94 -5.31 8.52
CA LYS A 53 2.61 -5.91 9.70
C LYS A 53 2.78 -4.89 10.84
N ARG A 54 3.12 -3.64 10.52
CA ARG A 54 3.24 -2.56 11.51
C ARG A 54 1.88 -2.20 12.10
N ILE A 55 0.85 -2.08 11.26
CA ILE A 55 -0.55 -1.88 11.68
C ILE A 55 -1.00 -3.01 12.61
N TYR A 56 -0.67 -4.26 12.29
CA TYR A 56 -1.01 -5.39 13.16
C TYR A 56 -0.33 -5.31 14.52
N ALA A 57 0.94 -4.92 14.56
CA ALA A 57 1.67 -4.75 15.81
C ALA A 57 1.00 -3.70 16.72
N THR A 58 0.50 -2.59 16.15
CA THR A 58 -0.21 -1.56 16.94
C THR A 58 -1.60 -2.02 17.38
N LEU A 59 -2.30 -2.82 16.56
CA LEU A 59 -3.55 -3.45 16.93
C LEU A 59 -3.38 -4.48 18.06
N LEU A 60 -2.31 -5.26 18.04
CA LEU A 60 -1.96 -6.19 19.12
C LEU A 60 -1.63 -5.44 20.41
N ASP A 61 -0.82 -4.37 20.33
CA ASP A 61 -0.53 -3.53 21.50
C ASP A 61 -1.82 -2.94 22.08
N TYR A 62 -2.72 -2.43 21.22
CA TYR A 62 -4.04 -1.98 21.65
C TYR A 62 -4.83 -3.09 22.35
N GLN A 63 -4.88 -4.29 21.77
CA GLN A 63 -5.58 -5.43 22.35
C GLN A 63 -4.99 -5.85 23.71
N LEU A 64 -3.67 -5.83 23.86
CA LEU A 64 -3.00 -6.12 25.12
C LEU A 64 -3.34 -5.08 26.21
N ASN A 65 -3.40 -3.80 25.84
CA ASN A 65 -3.68 -2.71 26.78
C ASN A 65 -5.18 -2.52 27.09
N LYS A 66 -6.07 -2.82 26.14
CA LYS A 66 -7.53 -2.58 26.25
C LYS A 66 -8.35 -3.85 26.38
N GLY A 67 -7.73 -5.03 26.26
CA GLY A 67 -8.36 -6.35 26.38
C GLY A 67 -9.15 -6.82 25.16
N SER A 68 -9.29 -5.99 24.11
CA SER A 68 -9.98 -6.33 22.87
C SER A 68 -9.48 -5.46 21.72
N PHE A 69 -9.63 -5.93 20.48
CA PHE A 69 -9.47 -5.08 19.30
C PHE A 69 -10.39 -3.83 19.35
N PRO A 70 -10.01 -2.73 18.66
CA PRO A 70 -10.80 -1.52 18.54
C PRO A 70 -12.27 -1.76 18.19
N ARG A 71 -13.17 -0.93 18.74
CA ARG A 71 -14.62 -1.04 18.48
C ARG A 71 -15.07 -0.24 17.27
N ASP A 72 -14.27 0.73 16.87
CA ASP A 72 -14.40 1.51 15.65
C ASP A 72 -14.48 0.58 14.42
N GLN A 73 -15.00 1.12 13.32
CA GLN A 73 -15.27 0.38 12.08
C GLN A 73 -14.46 0.98 10.95
N GLY A 74 -14.26 0.20 9.89
CA GLY A 74 -13.55 0.64 8.70
C GLY A 74 -12.16 1.15 9.03
N GLN A 75 -11.74 2.25 8.42
CA GLN A 75 -10.39 2.79 8.61
C GLN A 75 -10.12 3.21 10.06
N LYS A 76 -11.16 3.66 10.77
CA LYS A 76 -11.07 4.02 12.19
C LYS A 76 -10.69 2.82 13.07
N PHE A 77 -10.96 1.59 12.64
CA PHE A 77 -10.55 0.38 13.35
C PHE A 77 -9.03 0.35 13.58
N PHE A 78 -8.23 0.48 12.53
CA PHE A 78 -6.77 0.41 12.64
C PHE A 78 -6.12 1.76 12.98
N LEU A 79 -6.82 2.88 12.79
CA LEU A 79 -6.35 4.20 13.24
C LEU A 79 -6.63 4.47 14.72
N LYS A 80 -7.42 3.64 15.40
CA LYS A 80 -7.73 3.82 16.81
C LYS A 80 -6.48 3.88 17.72
N PRO A 81 -5.45 3.02 17.57
CA PRO A 81 -4.19 3.15 18.32
C PRO A 81 -3.47 4.50 18.09
N TRP A 82 -3.54 5.04 16.86
CA TRP A 82 -3.02 6.38 16.56
C TRP A 82 -3.80 7.49 17.28
N LYS A 83 -5.14 7.44 17.23
CA LYS A 83 -6.00 8.38 17.94
C LYS A 83 -5.71 8.41 19.44
N ASP A 84 -5.58 7.23 20.03
CA ASP A 84 -5.37 7.05 21.47
C ASP A 84 -3.94 7.37 21.92
N GLY A 85 -3.05 7.75 21.00
CA GLY A 85 -1.67 8.14 21.30
C GLY A 85 -0.76 6.96 21.67
N MET A 86 -1.12 5.73 21.28
CA MET A 86 -0.26 4.55 21.46
C MET A 86 0.88 4.51 20.43
N VAL A 87 0.70 5.21 19.32
CA VAL A 87 1.72 5.41 18.29
C VAL A 87 2.19 6.86 18.34
N GLU A 88 3.50 7.06 18.30
CA GLU A 88 4.08 8.40 18.23
C GLU A 88 3.61 9.12 16.95
N LYS A 89 3.08 10.34 17.10
CA LYS A 89 2.46 11.11 16.01
C LYS A 89 3.49 11.82 15.13
N VAL A 90 4.31 11.04 14.44
CA VAL A 90 5.35 11.51 13.51
C VAL A 90 5.15 10.96 12.10
N LYS A 91 5.65 11.68 11.09
CA LYS A 91 5.52 11.32 9.66
C LYS A 91 5.90 9.86 9.36
N GLN A 92 6.99 9.37 9.96
CA GLN A 92 7.48 8.01 9.74
C GLN A 92 6.51 6.92 10.22
N GLN A 93 5.75 7.18 11.27
CA GLN A 93 4.73 6.25 11.77
C GLN A 93 3.43 6.42 11.00
N ALA A 94 3.05 7.66 10.68
CA ALA A 94 1.88 7.96 9.88
C ALA A 94 1.95 7.32 8.48
N SER A 95 3.13 7.26 7.87
CA SER A 95 3.30 6.72 6.51
C SER A 95 2.93 5.24 6.39
N MET A 96 2.83 4.48 7.48
CA MET A 96 2.43 3.07 7.41
C MET A 96 0.96 2.87 7.05
N TYR A 97 0.14 3.93 7.07
CA TYR A 97 -1.27 3.86 6.66
C TYR A 97 -1.47 4.15 5.16
N PHE A 98 -0.39 4.33 4.41
CA PHE A 98 -0.43 4.66 2.98
C PHE A 98 0.45 3.70 2.19
N SER A 99 -0.09 3.15 1.11
CA SER A 99 0.59 2.19 0.25
C SER A 99 1.71 2.91 -0.53
N PRO A 100 2.87 2.27 -0.80
CA PRO A 100 3.83 2.84 -1.73
C PRO A 100 3.30 3.00 -3.16
N SER A 101 2.25 2.25 -3.53
CA SER A 101 1.53 2.41 -4.79
C SER A 101 0.46 3.51 -4.76
N GLU A 102 0.08 3.98 -3.57
CA GLU A 102 -0.88 5.07 -3.36
C GLU A 102 -0.40 5.91 -2.16
N PRO A 103 0.69 6.66 -2.32
CA PRO A 103 1.24 7.47 -1.25
C PRO A 103 0.26 8.58 -0.83
N PHE A 104 0.49 9.15 0.36
CA PHE A 104 -0.34 10.24 0.89
C PHE A 104 -0.52 11.44 -0.07
N GLY A 105 0.48 11.74 -0.90
CA GLY A 105 0.37 12.82 -1.90
C GLY A 105 -0.72 12.56 -2.94
N ASP A 106 -0.89 11.32 -3.36
CA ASP A 106 -1.93 10.92 -4.32
C ASP A 106 -3.31 11.03 -3.66
N ILE A 107 -3.43 10.61 -2.40
CA ILE A 107 -4.66 10.79 -1.61
C ILE A 107 -5.03 12.27 -1.43
N LEU A 108 -4.06 13.15 -1.15
CA LEU A 108 -4.32 14.59 -1.08
C LEU A 108 -4.85 15.12 -2.41
N TYR A 109 -4.21 14.74 -3.51
CA TYR A 109 -4.60 15.15 -4.85
C TYR A 109 -6.03 14.70 -5.19
N ASP A 110 -6.40 13.46 -4.87
CA ASP A 110 -7.75 12.92 -5.07
C ASP A 110 -8.81 13.61 -4.21
N ASN A 111 -8.39 14.25 -3.11
CA ASN A 111 -9.24 15.09 -2.26
C ASN A 111 -9.16 16.59 -2.61
N GLU A 112 -8.73 16.93 -3.83
CA GLU A 112 -8.60 18.30 -4.35
C GLU A 112 -7.66 19.20 -3.52
N MET A 113 -6.61 18.62 -2.93
CA MET A 113 -5.58 19.33 -2.16
C MET A 113 -4.19 19.18 -2.79
N GLU A 114 -3.33 20.18 -2.58
CA GLU A 114 -1.94 20.18 -3.05
C GLU A 114 -0.95 19.72 -1.97
N GLU A 115 0.23 19.26 -2.40
CA GLU A 115 1.30 18.90 -1.47
C GLU A 115 1.76 20.13 -0.67
N GLY A 116 1.53 20.09 0.64
CA GLY A 116 1.84 21.20 1.55
C GLY A 116 0.63 21.85 2.19
N ASP A 117 -0.59 21.62 1.66
CA ASP A 117 -1.83 22.10 2.26
C ASP A 117 -2.08 21.47 3.64
N MET A 118 -1.72 20.18 3.77
CA MET A 118 -1.84 19.44 5.02
C MET A 118 -0.68 18.46 5.19
N THR A 119 -0.17 18.34 6.41
CA THR A 119 0.77 17.26 6.73
C THR A 119 0.01 15.96 6.98
N ILE A 120 0.65 14.83 6.71
CA ILE A 120 0.10 13.48 7.00
C ILE A 120 -0.34 13.31 8.47
N VAL A 121 0.30 14.03 9.39
CA VAL A 121 -0.03 13.97 10.83
C VAL A 121 -1.28 14.78 11.12
N GLU A 122 -1.41 15.98 10.55
CA GLU A 122 -2.63 16.80 10.66
C GLU A 122 -3.82 16.07 10.04
N TRP A 123 -3.62 15.48 8.85
CA TRP A 123 -4.59 14.62 8.18
C TRP A 123 -5.07 13.52 9.13
N LEU A 124 -4.21 12.60 9.55
CA LEU A 124 -4.64 11.51 10.46
C LEU A 124 -5.17 11.95 11.84
N ASN A 125 -5.06 13.23 12.21
CA ASN A 125 -5.63 13.78 13.44
C ASN A 125 -7.04 14.37 13.25
N ASP A 126 -7.50 14.60 12.02
CA ASP A 126 -8.88 14.98 11.73
C ASP A 126 -9.79 13.74 11.74
N TRP A 127 -10.12 13.30 12.95
CA TRP A 127 -10.83 12.05 13.18
C TRP A 127 -12.24 12.01 12.56
N ASP A 128 -12.90 13.15 12.47
CA ASP A 128 -14.27 13.25 11.98
C ASP A 128 -14.30 13.21 10.45
N ALA A 129 -13.21 13.62 9.78
CA ALA A 129 -13.02 13.52 8.34
C ALA A 129 -12.66 12.11 7.84
N ILE A 130 -12.22 11.20 8.72
CA ILE A 130 -11.89 9.82 8.31
C ILE A 130 -13.14 9.13 7.74
N GLY A 131 -13.03 8.75 6.46
CA GLY A 131 -14.01 8.00 5.66
C GLY A 131 -13.35 7.45 4.39
N PRO A 132 -14.12 7.12 3.34
CA PRO A 132 -13.56 6.54 2.11
C PRO A 132 -12.46 7.39 1.48
N GLY A 133 -11.38 6.74 1.04
CA GLY A 133 -10.23 7.41 0.43
C GLY A 133 -9.32 8.15 1.42
N TYR A 134 -9.53 8.04 2.74
CA TYR A 134 -8.68 8.74 3.72
C TYR A 134 -7.29 8.12 3.91
N THR A 135 -7.18 6.83 3.66
CA THR A 135 -5.94 6.04 3.72
C THR A 135 -5.98 4.99 2.62
N SER A 136 -4.84 4.34 2.37
CA SER A 136 -4.77 3.28 1.35
C SER A 136 -5.40 1.97 1.76
N TYR A 137 -5.91 1.87 2.98
CA TYR A 137 -6.36 0.60 3.53
C TYR A 137 -7.80 0.67 4.02
N ALA A 138 -8.56 -0.39 3.76
CA ALA A 138 -9.82 -0.67 4.42
C ALA A 138 -9.55 -1.35 5.76
N GLY A 139 -10.45 -1.15 6.73
CA GLY A 139 -10.33 -1.78 8.05
C GLY A 139 -11.56 -2.57 8.43
N PHE A 140 -11.43 -3.39 9.47
CA PHE A 140 -12.49 -4.31 9.91
C PHE A 140 -13.83 -3.60 10.13
N THR A 141 -14.89 -4.19 9.58
CA THR A 141 -16.26 -3.75 9.81
C THR A 141 -17.15 -4.95 10.14
N THR A 142 -18.24 -4.65 10.83
CA THR A 142 -19.30 -5.60 11.12
C THR A 142 -20.45 -5.50 10.13
N GLY A 143 -20.49 -4.44 9.31
CA GLY A 143 -21.65 -4.15 8.45
C GLY A 143 -22.98 -4.03 9.21
N GLY A 144 -22.93 -3.77 10.52
CA GLY A 144 -24.09 -3.78 11.41
C GLY A 144 -24.40 -5.13 12.06
N ASP A 145 -23.75 -6.23 11.64
CA ASP A 145 -23.89 -7.55 12.28
C ASP A 145 -22.92 -7.73 13.45
N ARG A 146 -23.45 -7.65 14.68
CA ARG A 146 -22.65 -7.85 15.90
C ARG A 146 -21.99 -9.22 15.98
N ALA A 147 -22.49 -10.24 15.28
CA ALA A 147 -21.90 -11.58 15.26
C ALA A 147 -20.55 -11.60 14.53
N MET A 148 -20.32 -10.69 13.58
CA MET A 148 -19.06 -10.58 12.81
C MET A 148 -17.84 -10.36 13.72
N ARG A 149 -17.97 -9.63 14.83
CA ARG A 149 -16.86 -9.48 15.78
C ARG A 149 -16.38 -10.81 16.36
N GLY A 150 -17.27 -11.78 16.49
CA GLY A 150 -16.95 -13.11 16.96
C GLY A 150 -16.07 -13.89 15.97
N GLN A 151 -16.12 -13.55 14.67
CA GLN A 151 -15.35 -14.24 13.63
C GLN A 151 -13.85 -14.05 13.79
N MET A 152 -13.40 -12.84 14.19
CA MET A 152 -11.99 -12.59 14.53
C MET A 152 -11.43 -13.55 15.59
N ARG A 153 -12.29 -14.13 16.45
CA ARG A 153 -11.86 -15.14 17.44
C ARG A 153 -12.14 -16.58 16.99
N LYS A 154 -13.26 -16.81 16.30
CA LYS A 154 -13.69 -18.15 15.87
C LYS A 154 -12.85 -18.66 14.70
N ASN A 155 -12.66 -17.80 13.70
CA ASN A 155 -12.01 -18.09 12.43
C ASN A 155 -11.00 -16.98 12.08
N PRO A 156 -9.96 -16.78 12.90
CA PRO A 156 -9.06 -15.64 12.75
C PRO A 156 -8.33 -15.62 11.40
N GLY A 157 -7.89 -16.78 10.90
CA GLY A 157 -7.18 -16.91 9.62
C GLY A 157 -8.05 -16.82 8.36
N SER A 158 -9.36 -16.61 8.49
CA SER A 158 -10.27 -16.38 7.37
C SER A 158 -11.10 -15.10 7.53
N THR A 159 -10.79 -14.29 8.54
CA THR A 159 -11.47 -13.01 8.79
C THR A 159 -10.51 -11.89 8.43
N ALA A 160 -10.72 -11.22 7.30
CA ALA A 160 -9.92 -10.05 6.93
C ALA A 160 -10.21 -8.91 7.92
N ILE A 161 -9.16 -8.25 8.42
CA ILE A 161 -9.27 -7.11 9.34
C ILE A 161 -8.64 -5.83 8.79
N VAL A 162 -7.77 -5.96 7.78
CA VAL A 162 -7.21 -4.86 7.00
C VAL A 162 -7.06 -5.35 5.57
N SER A 163 -7.35 -4.53 4.58
CA SER A 163 -7.02 -4.79 3.17
C SER A 163 -6.60 -3.51 2.49
N ASP A 164 -6.12 -3.59 1.25
CA ASP A 164 -6.14 -2.43 0.37
C ASP A 164 -7.59 -1.91 0.26
N SER A 165 -7.71 -0.59 0.12
CA SER A 165 -9.02 0.09 0.04
C SER A 165 -9.74 -0.19 -1.29
N HIS A 166 -8.97 -0.48 -2.35
CA HIS A 166 -9.42 -0.87 -3.68
C HIS A 166 -8.28 -1.62 -4.39
N MET A 167 -8.39 -1.85 -5.70
CA MET A 167 -7.31 -2.46 -6.50
C MET A 167 -6.16 -1.46 -6.73
N ILE A 168 -5.32 -1.28 -5.70
CA ILE A 168 -4.19 -0.33 -5.70
C ILE A 168 -3.00 -0.87 -6.51
N HIS A 169 -2.77 -2.18 -6.45
CA HIS A 169 -1.64 -2.83 -7.12
C HIS A 169 -2.09 -3.44 -8.45
N ARG A 170 -1.15 -3.58 -9.39
CA ARG A 170 -1.48 -4.03 -10.75
C ARG A 170 -1.83 -5.51 -10.81
N THR A 171 -1.29 -6.31 -9.89
CA THR A 171 -1.32 -7.78 -10.00
C THR A 171 -2.10 -8.48 -8.88
N ALA A 172 -2.26 -7.87 -7.71
CA ALA A 172 -2.97 -8.48 -6.60
C ALA A 172 -3.45 -7.47 -5.57
N LEU A 173 -4.61 -7.74 -4.97
CA LEU A 173 -5.07 -7.04 -3.77
C LEU A 173 -4.45 -7.67 -2.53
N ILE A 174 -3.96 -6.85 -1.60
CA ILE A 174 -3.35 -7.30 -0.35
C ILE A 174 -4.38 -7.23 0.76
N TYR A 175 -4.43 -8.26 1.59
CA TYR A 175 -5.23 -8.25 2.80
C TYR A 175 -4.54 -8.99 3.95
N MET A 176 -4.96 -8.67 5.16
CA MET A 176 -4.47 -9.25 6.39
C MET A 176 -5.63 -9.82 7.22
N THR A 177 -5.47 -11.04 7.68
CA THR A 177 -6.44 -11.76 8.50
C THR A 177 -6.23 -11.48 10.00
N ALA A 178 -7.22 -11.81 10.83
CA ALA A 178 -7.21 -11.48 12.26
C ALA A 178 -6.12 -12.21 13.08
N ASP A 179 -5.50 -13.25 12.53
CA ASP A 179 -4.28 -13.88 13.09
C ASP A 179 -2.98 -13.16 12.67
N GLY A 180 -3.07 -12.16 11.80
CA GLY A 180 -1.94 -11.38 11.29
C GLY A 180 -1.26 -11.98 10.06
N ALA A 181 -1.81 -13.05 9.47
CA ALA A 181 -1.33 -13.54 8.19
C ALA A 181 -1.69 -12.55 7.08
N ILE A 182 -0.76 -12.32 6.16
CA ILE A 182 -0.92 -11.38 5.04
C ILE A 182 -0.91 -12.19 3.75
N HIS A 183 -1.84 -11.87 2.88
CA HIS A 183 -2.15 -12.60 1.68
C HIS A 183 -2.22 -11.66 0.48
N ARG A 184 -1.92 -12.21 -0.69
CA ARG A 184 -2.12 -11.55 -1.98
C ARG A 184 -3.23 -12.29 -2.71
N TYR A 185 -4.32 -11.61 -2.98
CA TYR A 185 -5.39 -12.14 -3.80
C TYR A 185 -5.16 -11.69 -5.23
N GLN A 186 -4.83 -12.62 -6.13
CA GLN A 186 -4.43 -12.24 -7.48
C GLN A 186 -5.59 -11.59 -8.22
N ARG A 187 -5.28 -10.55 -9.00
CA ARG A 187 -6.27 -9.87 -9.83
C ARG A 187 -7.00 -10.84 -10.75
N SER A 188 -6.28 -11.78 -11.36
CA SER A 188 -6.87 -12.82 -12.22
C SER A 188 -7.88 -13.69 -11.49
N ASP A 189 -7.60 -14.05 -10.24
CA ASP A 189 -8.51 -14.89 -9.45
C ASP A 189 -9.79 -14.10 -9.11
N ILE A 190 -9.66 -12.80 -8.83
CA ILE A 190 -10.81 -11.92 -8.60
C ILE A 190 -11.64 -11.76 -9.89
N GLU A 191 -11.01 -11.49 -11.02
CA GLU A 191 -11.67 -11.37 -12.34
C GLU A 191 -12.43 -12.67 -12.67
N ASP A 192 -11.82 -13.83 -12.41
CA ASP A 192 -12.44 -15.14 -12.64
C ASP A 192 -13.63 -15.43 -11.71
N GLU A 193 -13.54 -15.03 -10.43
CA GLU A 193 -14.57 -15.30 -9.42
C GLU A 193 -15.76 -14.34 -9.49
N THR A 194 -15.51 -13.07 -9.79
CA THR A 194 -16.53 -12.00 -9.80
C THR A 194 -17.05 -11.69 -11.19
N GLY A 195 -16.27 -11.98 -12.24
CA GLY A 195 -16.57 -11.55 -13.61
C GLY A 195 -16.29 -10.06 -13.86
N ILE A 196 -15.70 -9.36 -12.91
CA ILE A 196 -15.24 -7.97 -13.05
C ILE A 196 -14.13 -7.90 -14.10
N SER A 197 -14.14 -6.87 -14.94
CA SER A 197 -13.05 -6.57 -15.88
C SER A 197 -12.36 -5.28 -15.47
N PHE A 198 -11.26 -5.39 -14.72
CA PHE A 198 -10.46 -4.23 -14.36
C PHE A 198 -9.71 -3.62 -15.57
N GLU A 199 -9.70 -4.28 -16.74
CA GLU A 199 -9.22 -3.68 -17.99
C GLU A 199 -10.25 -2.69 -18.58
N ASP A 200 -11.55 -2.94 -18.34
CA ASP A 200 -12.65 -2.09 -18.78
C ASP A 200 -12.94 -0.93 -17.81
N GLY A 201 -12.17 -0.83 -16.73
CA GLY A 201 -12.29 0.21 -15.70
C GLY A 201 -13.34 -0.10 -14.64
N ASP A 202 -13.74 -1.37 -14.49
CA ASP A 202 -14.59 -1.78 -13.38
C ASP A 202 -13.82 -1.72 -12.05
N ASP A 203 -14.48 -1.25 -11.01
CA ASP A 203 -13.90 -1.13 -9.67
C ASP A 203 -14.35 -2.27 -8.75
N LEU A 204 -13.41 -2.83 -8.00
CA LEU A 204 -13.71 -3.74 -6.90
C LEU A 204 -13.92 -2.93 -5.62
N PHE A 205 -15.15 -2.93 -5.13
CA PHE A 205 -15.49 -2.34 -3.84
C PHE A 205 -15.27 -3.33 -2.71
N VAL A 206 -14.47 -2.96 -1.72
CA VAL A 206 -14.38 -3.69 -0.44
C VAL A 206 -15.49 -3.21 0.51
N GLY A 207 -16.09 -4.12 1.27
CA GLY A 207 -17.26 -3.79 2.09
C GLY A 207 -18.26 -4.94 2.20
N PRO A 208 -19.25 -4.87 3.10
CA PRO A 208 -20.26 -5.91 3.29
C PRO A 208 -21.05 -6.34 2.04
N GLY A 209 -21.05 -5.51 0.99
CA GLY A 209 -21.67 -5.82 -0.31
C GLY A 209 -20.71 -6.35 -1.38
N CYS A 210 -19.43 -6.57 -1.04
CA CYS A 210 -18.43 -7.08 -1.97
C CYS A 210 -18.78 -8.50 -2.43
N GLU A 211 -18.59 -8.80 -3.72
CA GLU A 211 -18.81 -10.14 -4.26
C GLU A 211 -17.80 -11.16 -3.74
N VAL A 212 -16.60 -10.70 -3.39
CA VAL A 212 -15.57 -11.49 -2.73
C VAL A 212 -15.90 -11.61 -1.23
N GLU A 213 -16.32 -12.79 -0.79
CA GLU A 213 -16.73 -13.06 0.61
C GLU A 213 -15.69 -12.59 1.63
N LEU A 214 -14.41 -12.85 1.35
CA LEU A 214 -13.29 -12.49 2.21
C LEU A 214 -13.16 -10.96 2.44
N LEU A 215 -13.54 -10.14 1.46
CA LEU A 215 -13.46 -8.68 1.54
C LEU A 215 -14.73 -8.05 2.12
N GLN A 216 -15.72 -8.85 2.50
CA GLN A 216 -16.94 -8.36 3.15
C GLN A 216 -16.72 -7.91 4.60
N THR A 217 -15.64 -8.36 5.24
CA THR A 217 -15.34 -8.04 6.64
C THR A 217 -14.51 -6.77 6.82
N VAL A 218 -14.19 -6.07 5.75
CA VAL A 218 -13.42 -4.81 5.74
C VAL A 218 -14.18 -3.74 4.97
N SER A 219 -14.01 -2.47 5.33
CA SER A 219 -14.67 -1.35 4.65
C SER A 219 -13.82 -0.09 4.75
N ASN A 220 -14.05 0.81 3.80
CA ASN A 220 -13.46 2.14 3.74
C ASN A 220 -14.26 3.20 4.54
N ASP A 221 -15.46 2.86 5.02
CA ASP A 221 -16.42 3.77 5.68
C ASP A 221 -16.20 3.90 7.21
#